data_AF-W1ITH2-F1
#
_entry.id   AF-W1ITH2-F1
#
_cell.length_a   1.000
_cell.length_b   1.000
_cell.length_c   1.000
_cell.angle_alpha   90.00
_cell.angle_beta   90.00
_cell.angle_gamma   90.00
#
_symmetry.space_group_name_H-M   'P 1'
#
loop_
_entity.id
_entity.type
_entity.pdbx_description
1 polymer ?
#
loop_
_entity_poly.entity_id
_entity_poly.type
_entity_poly.pdbx_seq_one_letter_code
_entity_poly.pdbx_strand_id
1 'polypeptide(L)'
;MSFFSKIITDFGFSSLLSNGNVLYRDDVFTLVTNKDLKEESRVKVLETSDHRVMAVLTPQLAEKAGLYHQDKMSESIFRQKLKEADIILYDADYVFYFSDTEKMS
;
A
#
# COMPACT_ATOMS: atom_id res chain seq x y z
N MET A 1 6.85 -18.56 17.64
CA MET A 1 6.87 -17.31 18.46
C MET A 1 7.74 -16.26 17.79
N SER A 2 7.11 -15.27 17.13
CA SER A 2 7.69 -13.94 16.91
C SER A 2 6.54 -12.94 16.75
N PHE A 3 5.97 -12.52 17.88
CA PHE A 3 4.91 -11.50 17.91
C PHE A 3 5.45 -10.08 17.62
N PHE A 4 6.78 -9.93 17.43
CA PHE A 4 7.45 -8.66 17.21
C PHE A 4 7.34 -8.13 15.77
N SER A 5 6.95 -8.96 14.79
CA SER A 5 6.87 -8.51 13.38
C SER A 5 5.51 -7.93 12.97
N LYS A 6 4.42 -8.23 13.70
CA LYS A 6 3.05 -7.85 13.30
C LYS A 6 2.72 -6.42 13.71
N ILE A 7 3.03 -6.03 14.96
CA ILE A 7 2.68 -4.71 15.51
C ILE A 7 3.56 -3.59 14.93
N ILE A 8 4.84 -3.85 14.66
CA ILE A 8 5.79 -2.81 14.23
C ILE A 8 5.50 -2.35 12.79
N THR A 9 5.14 -3.27 11.90
CA THR A 9 4.82 -2.96 10.49
C THR A 9 3.45 -2.30 10.35
N ASP A 10 2.46 -2.76 11.11
CA ASP A 10 1.10 -2.21 11.11
C ASP A 10 1.07 -0.79 11.72
N PHE A 11 1.85 -0.54 12.78
CA PHE A 11 2.00 0.80 13.36
C PHE A 11 2.69 1.78 12.40
N GLY A 12 3.77 1.32 11.73
CA GLY A 12 4.45 2.13 10.72
C GLY A 12 3.56 2.46 9.52
N PHE A 13 2.75 1.50 9.06
CA PHE A 13 1.83 1.69 7.94
C PHE A 13 0.64 2.59 8.34
N SER A 14 0.10 2.42 9.55
CA SER A 14 -0.96 3.30 10.10
C SER A 14 -0.51 4.76 10.19
N SER A 15 0.73 5.02 10.62
CA SER A 15 1.31 6.37 10.63
C SER A 15 1.44 6.95 9.22
N LEU A 16 1.82 6.13 8.24
CA LEU A 16 1.93 6.56 6.84
C LEU A 16 0.57 6.90 6.23
N LEU A 17 -0.48 6.17 6.61
CA LEU A 17 -1.85 6.47 6.20
C LEU A 17 -2.39 7.73 6.86
N SER A 18 -2.11 7.93 8.15
CA SER A 18 -2.62 9.06 8.93
C SER A 18 -1.99 10.40 8.52
N ASN A 19 -0.71 10.37 8.16
CA ASN A 19 0.03 11.56 7.70
C ASN A 19 -0.06 11.77 6.18
N GLY A 20 -0.71 10.86 5.46
CA GLY A 20 -0.85 10.91 4.01
C GLY A 20 -2.18 11.50 3.55
N ASN A 21 -2.25 11.83 2.27
CA ASN A 21 -3.49 12.26 1.60
C ASN A 21 -4.15 11.09 0.89
N VAL A 22 -5.39 10.77 1.27
CA VAL A 22 -6.16 9.67 0.69
C VAL A 22 -6.61 10.06 -0.72
N LEU A 23 -6.15 9.30 -1.73
CA LEU A 23 -6.57 9.49 -3.12
C LEU A 23 -7.79 8.65 -3.47
N TYR A 24 -7.89 7.46 -2.86
CA TYR A 24 -8.99 6.54 -3.06
C TYR A 24 -9.18 5.67 -1.82
N ARG A 25 -10.44 5.36 -1.49
CA ARG A 25 -10.79 4.39 -0.46
C ARG A 25 -12.15 3.78 -0.79
N ASP A 26 -12.19 2.46 -0.81
CA ASP A 26 -13.42 1.67 -0.74
C ASP A 26 -13.25 0.55 0.29
N ASP A 27 -14.15 -0.45 0.24
CA ASP A 27 -14.16 -1.56 1.19
C ASP A 27 -13.00 -2.55 1.01
N VAL A 28 -12.31 -2.55 -0.14
CA VAL A 28 -11.28 -3.54 -0.50
C VAL A 28 -9.94 -2.92 -0.87
N PHE A 29 -9.88 -1.65 -1.22
CA PHE A 29 -8.68 -0.95 -1.68
C PHE A 29 -8.58 0.46 -1.08
N THR A 30 -7.41 0.78 -0.56
CA THR A 30 -7.06 2.13 -0.07
C THR A 30 -5.78 2.60 -0.74
N LEU A 31 -5.80 3.81 -1.31
CA LEU A 31 -4.65 4.46 -1.93
C LEU A 31 -4.37 5.79 -1.22
N VAL A 32 -3.15 5.95 -0.73
CA VAL A 32 -2.72 7.15 -0.01
C VAL A 32 -1.42 7.67 -0.60
N THR A 33 -1.30 8.99 -0.69
CA THR A 33 -0.02 9.63 -1.00
C THR A 33 0.65 10.13 0.26
N ASN A 34 1.94 9.85 0.42
CA ASN A 34 2.71 10.33 1.56
C ASN A 34 4.07 10.85 1.11
N LYS A 35 4.35 12.13 1.39
CA LYS A 35 5.60 12.82 1.06
C LYS A 35 6.78 12.40 1.96
N ASP A 36 6.48 11.78 3.10
CA ASP A 36 7.45 11.33 4.11
C ASP A 36 7.98 9.91 3.82
N LEU A 37 7.55 9.29 2.71
CA LEU A 37 8.15 8.06 2.23
C LEU A 37 9.61 8.31 1.82
N LYS A 38 10.52 7.45 2.30
CA LYS A 38 11.94 7.48 1.93
C LYS A 38 12.13 7.18 0.44
N GLU A 39 13.18 7.75 -0.16
CA GLU A 39 13.53 7.52 -1.59
C GLU A 39 13.76 6.04 -1.94
N GLU A 40 14.16 5.24 -0.96
CA GLU A 40 14.38 3.80 -1.11
C GLU A 40 13.07 3.00 -1.14
N SER A 41 11.97 3.56 -0.64
CA SER A 41 10.66 2.90 -0.55
C SER A 41 9.56 3.84 -1.03
N ARG A 42 9.62 4.24 -2.30
CA ARG A 42 8.69 5.22 -2.90
C ARG A 42 7.26 4.70 -3.04
N VAL A 43 7.08 3.38 -2.93
CA VAL A 43 5.78 2.70 -2.88
C VAL A 43 5.84 1.65 -1.78
N LYS A 44 4.76 1.52 -1.01
CA LYS A 44 4.52 0.45 -0.05
C LYS A 44 3.12 -0.11 -0.26
N VAL A 45 2.99 -1.42 -0.33
CA VAL A 45 1.70 -2.10 -0.45
C VAL A 45 1.56 -3.13 0.67
N LEU A 46 0.40 -3.12 1.33
CA LEU A 46 0.04 -4.03 2.41
C LEU A 46 -1.28 -4.72 2.05
N GLU A 47 -1.30 -6.05 2.09
CA GLU A 47 -2.54 -6.82 2.07
C GLU A 47 -2.84 -7.28 3.50
N THR A 48 -4.03 -6.95 3.98
CA THR A 48 -4.51 -7.33 5.31
C THR A 48 -5.23 -8.67 5.27
N SER A 49 -5.41 -9.29 6.45
CA SER A 49 -6.00 -10.62 6.59
C SER A 49 -7.46 -10.71 6.13
N ASP A 50 -8.15 -9.58 6.02
CA ASP A 50 -9.51 -9.45 5.47
C ASP A 50 -9.52 -9.18 3.95
N HIS A 51 -8.41 -9.45 3.25
CA HIS A 51 -8.22 -9.24 1.81
C HIS A 51 -8.36 -7.78 1.36
N ARG A 52 -8.17 -6.82 2.27
CA ARG A 52 -8.05 -5.42 1.88
C ARG A 52 -6.62 -5.12 1.49
N VAL A 53 -6.47 -4.34 0.44
CA VAL A 53 -5.17 -3.91 -0.05
C VAL A 53 -5.03 -2.41 0.19
N MET A 54 -3.92 -2.04 0.79
CA MET A 54 -3.57 -0.67 1.09
C MET A 54 -2.27 -0.32 0.39
N ALA A 55 -2.25 0.76 -0.38
CA ALA A 55 -1.09 1.25 -1.09
C ALA A 55 -0.76 2.67 -0.64
N VAL A 56 0.51 2.90 -0.32
CA VAL A 56 1.04 4.23 -0.03
C VAL A 56 2.18 4.54 -0.99
N LEU A 57 2.15 5.70 -1.64
CA LEU A 57 3.20 6.13 -2.55
C LEU A 57 3.51 7.63 -2.44
N THR A 58 4.62 8.08 -3.01
CA THR A 58 4.90 9.52 -3.02
C THR A 58 3.92 10.28 -3.94
N PRO A 59 3.57 11.55 -3.63
CA PRO A 59 2.73 12.36 -4.50
C PRO A 59 3.24 12.46 -5.95
N GLN A 60 4.56 12.50 -6.12
CA GLN A 60 5.22 12.54 -7.42
C GLN A 60 4.97 11.28 -8.25
N LEU A 61 5.00 10.09 -7.63
CA LEU A 61 4.67 8.85 -8.33
C LEU A 61 3.17 8.75 -8.63
N ALA A 62 2.31 9.23 -7.73
CA ALA A 62 0.87 9.26 -7.98
C ALA A 62 0.50 10.19 -9.14
N GLU A 63 1.20 11.31 -9.28
CA GLU A 63 1.04 12.23 -10.40
C GLU A 63 1.53 11.58 -11.69
N LYS A 64 2.75 11.02 -11.69
CA LYS A 64 3.33 10.31 -12.84
C LYS A 64 2.43 9.17 -13.33
N ALA A 65 1.80 8.43 -12.41
CA ALA A 65 0.92 7.31 -12.71
C ALA A 65 -0.54 7.71 -12.98
N GLY A 66 -0.87 9.01 -12.95
CA GLY A 66 -2.24 9.47 -13.18
C GLY A 66 -3.24 8.83 -12.22
N LEU A 67 -2.91 8.75 -10.93
CA LEU A 67 -3.72 8.12 -9.88
C LEU A 67 -4.72 9.09 -9.23
N TYR A 68 -4.63 10.38 -9.53
CA TYR A 68 -5.59 11.37 -9.05
C TYR A 68 -6.93 11.26 -9.78
N HIS A 69 -8.01 11.63 -9.08
CA HIS A 69 -9.38 11.74 -9.61
C HIS A 69 -9.90 10.45 -10.27
N GLN A 70 -9.63 9.29 -9.67
CA GLN A 70 -10.09 8.01 -10.21
C GLN A 70 -11.41 7.61 -9.56
N ASP A 71 -12.44 7.41 -10.37
CA ASP A 71 -13.78 7.02 -9.88
C ASP A 71 -13.81 5.59 -9.33
N LYS A 72 -12.97 4.70 -9.87
CA LYS A 72 -12.80 3.32 -9.43
C LYS A 72 -11.33 2.95 -9.46
N MET A 73 -10.88 2.29 -8.40
CA MET A 73 -9.51 1.81 -8.29
C MET A 73 -9.53 0.42 -7.64
N SER A 74 -8.86 -0.51 -8.29
CA SER A 74 -8.51 -1.81 -7.72
C SER A 74 -7.00 -1.98 -7.73
N GLU A 75 -6.50 -2.97 -7.00
CA GLU A 75 -5.07 -3.30 -7.02
C GLU A 75 -4.56 -3.56 -8.46
N SER A 76 -5.33 -4.27 -9.28
CA SER A 76 -4.95 -4.57 -10.67
C SER A 76 -4.85 -3.29 -11.51
N ILE A 77 -5.81 -2.36 -11.38
CA ILE A 77 -5.79 -1.07 -12.07
C ILE A 77 -4.61 -0.22 -11.60
N PHE A 78 -4.36 -0.21 -10.29
CA PHE A 78 -3.22 0.48 -9.68
C PHE A 78 -1.89 -0.04 -10.26
N ARG A 79 -1.68 -1.36 -10.27
CA ARG A 79 -0.47 -1.99 -10.83
C ARG A 79 -0.32 -1.70 -12.31
N GLN A 80 -1.41 -1.73 -13.06
CA GLN A 80 -1.40 -1.41 -14.48
C GLN A 80 -0.95 0.04 -14.72
N LYS A 81 -1.51 1.01 -13.98
CA LYS A 81 -1.12 2.43 -14.09
C LYS A 81 0.34 2.68 -13.72
N LEU A 82 0.84 2.00 -12.69
CA LEU A 82 2.26 2.07 -12.34
C LEU A 82 3.14 1.54 -13.48
N LYS A 83 2.77 0.39 -14.06
CA LYS A 83 3.49 -0.18 -15.19
C LYS A 83 3.47 0.73 -16.42
N GLU A 84 2.32 1.33 -16.74
CA GLU A 84 2.17 2.31 -17.83
C GLU A 84 3.01 3.58 -17.62
N ALA A 85 3.30 3.91 -16.36
CA ALA A 85 4.17 5.03 -15.98
C ALA A 85 5.65 4.65 -15.84
N ASP A 86 6.07 3.47 -16.32
CA ASP A 86 7.41 2.90 -16.16
C ASP A 86 7.86 2.82 -14.70
N ILE A 87 6.91 2.66 -13.77
CA ILE A 87 7.17 2.41 -12.36
C ILE A 87 7.17 0.89 -12.17
N ILE A 88 8.36 0.31 -12.24
CA ILE A 88 8.56 -1.11 -11.97
C ILE A 88 8.54 -1.28 -10.45
N LEU A 89 7.61 -2.10 -10.00
CA LEU A 89 7.58 -2.57 -8.64
C LEU A 89 8.37 -3.86 -8.57
N TYR A 90 9.43 -3.89 -7.78
CA TYR A 90 10.19 -5.11 -7.58
C TYR A 90 9.44 -6.02 -6.60
N ASP A 91 9.42 -7.33 -6.85
CA ASP A 91 8.73 -8.31 -6.00
C ASP A 91 9.15 -8.24 -4.52
N ALA A 92 10.36 -7.77 -4.22
CA ALA A 92 10.85 -7.57 -2.85
C ALA A 92 10.22 -6.36 -2.14
N ASP A 93 9.62 -5.43 -2.89
CA ASP A 93 8.81 -4.32 -2.36
C ASP A 93 7.34 -4.75 -2.17
N TYR A 94 7.02 -5.98 -2.57
CA TYR A 94 5.69 -6.56 -2.57
C TYR A 94 5.55 -7.64 -1.50
N VAL A 95 4.66 -7.33 -0.56
CA VAL A 95 3.89 -8.24 0.29
C VAL A 95 4.57 -8.79 1.54
N PHE A 96 4.10 -8.26 2.68
CA PHE A 96 3.98 -9.03 3.92
C PHE A 96 2.59 -9.69 3.93
N TYR A 97 2.53 -11.01 3.76
CA TYR A 97 1.30 -11.79 3.96
C TYR A 97 1.13 -12.03 5.47
N PHE A 98 0.06 -11.50 6.08
CA PHE A 98 -0.33 -11.85 7.45
C PHE A 98 -1.50 -12.83 7.42
N SER A 99 -1.18 -14.13 7.54
CA SER A 99 -2.18 -15.15 7.84
C SER A 99 -2.67 -14.98 9.28
N ASP A 100 -3.98 -14.81 9.47
CA ASP A 100 -4.63 -14.82 10.79
C ASP A 100 -4.89 -16.24 11.33
N THR A 101 -4.06 -17.21 10.94
CA THR A 101 -4.17 -18.61 11.37
C THR A 101 -2.95 -19.03 12.17
N GLU A 102 -2.91 -18.58 13.42
CA GLU A 102 -2.61 -19.47 14.56
C GLU A 102 -3.41 -18.97 15.77
N LYS A 103 -4.73 -18.99 15.58
CA LYS A 103 -5.68 -19.00 16.69
C LYS A 103 -6.42 -20.32 16.62
N MET A 104 -5.80 -21.39 17.10
CA MET A 104 -6.51 -22.56 17.62
C MET A 104 -5.54 -23.51 18.35
N SER A 105 -5.92 -23.81 19.60
CA SER A 105 -5.43 -24.83 20.56
C SER A 105 -4.38 -24.37 21.56
#